data_AF-A0A7J2SBT1-F1
#
_entry.id   AF-A0A7J2SBT1-F1
#
_cell.length_a   1.000
_cell.length_b   1.000
_cell.length_c   1.000
_cell.angle_alpha   90.00
_cell.angle_beta   90.00
_cell.angle_gamma   90.00
#
_symmetry.space_group_name_H-M   'P 1'
#
loop_
_entity.id
_entity.type
_entity.pdbx_description
1 polymer ?
#
loop_
_entity_poly.entity_id
_entity_poly.type
_entity_poly.pdbx_seq_one_letter_code
_entity_poly.pdbx_strand_id
1 'polypeptide(L)'
;MKNKTYPLGGIVIIDRVEKEFGLFSKIFGGIGGNMKDFIPLVKVHVNNRLTHSVATRQILKTYPIEAMNKLGVKENVAERTLYRVLERIGKFFPVLLERYQ
;
A
#
# COMPACT_ATOMS: atom_id res chain seq x y z
N MET A 1 -12.33 -21.05 -12.78
CA MET A 1 -11.70 -19.78 -12.36
C MET A 1 -12.83 -18.79 -12.06
N LYS A 2 -12.97 -18.26 -10.84
CA LYS A 2 -13.99 -17.22 -10.57
C LYS A 2 -13.47 -15.90 -11.14
N ASN A 3 -14.25 -15.25 -12.00
CA ASN A 3 -13.96 -13.88 -12.45
C ASN A 3 -13.93 -12.96 -11.23
N LYS A 4 -12.85 -12.18 -11.08
CA LYS A 4 -12.69 -11.23 -10.00
C LYS A 4 -12.65 -9.83 -10.59
N THR A 5 -13.56 -8.98 -10.15
CA THR A 5 -13.64 -7.58 -10.54
C THR A 5 -13.10 -6.72 -9.42
N TYR A 6 -12.22 -5.77 -9.73
CA TYR A 6 -11.68 -4.80 -8.80
C TYR A 6 -11.44 -3.46 -9.50
N PRO A 7 -11.59 -2.32 -8.79
CA PRO A 7 -11.39 -1.00 -9.38
C PRO A 7 -9.92 -0.78 -9.76
N LEU A 8 -9.69 -0.29 -10.98
CA LEU A 8 -8.35 0.00 -11.50
C LEU A 8 -7.92 1.46 -11.31
N GLY A 9 -8.87 2.39 -11.10
CA GLY A 9 -8.57 3.82 -11.06
C GLY A 9 -7.47 4.19 -10.05
N GLY A 10 -7.61 3.77 -8.80
CA GLY A 10 -6.60 4.02 -7.76
C GLY A 10 -5.25 3.37 -8.08
N ILE A 11 -5.26 2.15 -8.62
CA ILE A 11 -4.04 1.42 -9.01
C ILE A 11 -3.28 2.16 -10.11
N VAL A 12 -3.97 2.61 -11.15
CA VAL A 12 -3.35 3.34 -12.28
C VAL A 12 -2.76 4.67 -11.83
N ILE A 13 -3.44 5.40 -10.94
CA ILE A 13 -2.92 6.65 -10.39
C ILE A 13 -1.65 6.38 -9.59
N ILE A 14 -1.68 5.38 -8.69
CA ILE A 14 -0.52 4.99 -7.88
C ILE A 14 0.67 4.57 -8.74
N ASP A 15 0.43 3.78 -9.78
CA ASP A 15 1.48 3.32 -10.70
C ASP A 15 2.11 4.49 -11.45
N ARG A 16 1.28 5.41 -11.95
CA ARG A 16 1.73 6.61 -12.66
C ARG A 16 2.58 7.52 -11.78
N VAL A 17 2.13 7.86 -10.58
CA VAL A 17 2.90 8.75 -9.68
C VAL A 17 4.20 8.11 -9.21
N GLU A 18 4.21 6.78 -9.05
CA GLU A 18 5.45 6.07 -8.76
C GLU A 18 6.41 6.11 -9.94
N LYS A 19 5.93 5.87 -11.16
CA LYS A 19 6.77 5.87 -12.36
C LYS A 19 7.35 7.26 -12.66
N GLU A 20 6.54 8.30 -12.51
CA GLU A 20 6.95 9.68 -12.84
C GLU A 20 7.82 10.30 -11.74
N PHE A 21 7.50 10.06 -10.46
CA PHE A 21 8.15 10.77 -9.36
C PHE A 21 8.92 9.89 -8.40
N GLY A 22 8.73 8.57 -8.44
CA GLY A 22 9.21 7.65 -7.41
C GLY A 22 8.61 7.95 -6.04
N LEU A 23 7.39 8.49 -5.99
CA LEU A 23 6.79 9.11 -4.80
C LEU A 23 6.87 8.20 -3.57
N PHE A 24 6.39 6.96 -3.69
CA PHE A 24 6.36 6.04 -2.56
C PHE A 24 7.76 5.55 -2.20
N SER A 25 8.58 5.26 -3.22
CA SER A 25 9.97 4.87 -3.00
C SER A 25 10.80 5.96 -2.30
N LYS A 26 10.56 7.24 -2.61
CA LYS A 26 11.25 8.37 -1.97
C LYS A 26 10.76 8.61 -0.55
N ILE A 27 9.44 8.71 -0.35
CA ILE A 27 8.87 9.04 0.98
C ILE A 27 9.11 7.90 1.97
N PHE A 28 8.84 6.66 1.55
CA PHE A 28 8.86 5.49 2.44
C PHE A 28 10.14 4.65 2.29
N GLY A 29 11.09 5.10 1.46
CA GLY A 29 12.41 4.51 1.32
C GLY A 29 13.16 4.53 2.65
N GLY A 30 13.77 3.41 3.01
CA GLY A 30 14.59 3.29 4.22
C GLY A 30 13.83 3.10 5.54
N ILE A 31 12.53 3.41 5.61
CA ILE A 31 11.76 3.19 6.85
C ILE A 31 11.17 1.78 6.97
N GLY A 32 11.11 1.00 5.88
CA GLY A 32 10.49 -0.33 5.86
C GLY A 32 11.22 -1.42 6.67
N GLY A 33 12.51 -1.24 6.95
CA GLY A 33 13.34 -2.25 7.63
C GLY A 33 13.34 -3.59 6.90
N ASN A 34 13.15 -4.69 7.63
CA ASN A 34 13.19 -6.07 7.08
C ASN A 34 11.87 -6.53 6.44
N MET A 35 10.89 -5.63 6.25
CA MET A 35 9.60 -6.00 5.69
C MET A 35 9.66 -6.04 4.16
N LYS A 36 9.62 -7.26 3.58
CA LYS A 36 9.77 -7.53 2.14
C LYS A 36 8.88 -6.68 1.23
N ASP A 37 7.61 -6.53 1.59
CA ASP A 37 6.59 -5.86 0.77
C ASP A 37 6.12 -4.53 1.38
N PHE A 38 6.96 -3.84 2.15
CA PHE A 38 6.53 -2.62 2.85
C PHE A 38 5.91 -1.57 1.92
N ILE A 39 6.66 -1.11 0.90
CA ILE A 39 6.18 -0.09 -0.04
C ILE A 39 4.93 -0.57 -0.81
N PRO A 40 4.88 -1.79 -1.38
CA PRO A 40 3.65 -2.33 -1.95
C PRO A 40 2.45 -2.31 -1.01
N LEU A 41 2.63 -2.63 0.27
CA LEU A 41 1.55 -2.60 1.25
C LEU A 41 1.13 -1.18 1.64
N VAL A 42 2.03 -0.20 1.60
CA VAL A 42 1.65 1.22 1.69
C VAL A 42 0.74 1.59 0.52
N LYS A 43 1.09 1.17 -0.70
CA LYS A 43 0.26 1.38 -1.89
C LYS A 43 -1.12 0.72 -1.76
N VAL A 44 -1.24 -0.45 -1.13
CA VAL A 44 -2.54 -1.08 -0.82
C VAL A 44 -3.39 -0.19 0.09
N HIS A 45 -2.81 0.37 1.15
CA HIS A 45 -3.54 1.29 2.04
C HIS A 45 -3.96 2.57 1.32
N VAL A 46 -3.11 3.13 0.47
CA VAL A 46 -3.46 4.32 -0.33
C VAL A 46 -4.54 3.99 -1.35
N ASN A 47 -4.44 2.87 -2.07
CA ASN A 47 -5.49 2.41 -2.98
C ASN A 47 -6.82 2.23 -2.26
N ASN A 48 -6.78 1.71 -1.02
CA ASN A 48 -7.98 1.61 -0.20
C ASN A 48 -8.59 2.99 0.07
N ARG A 49 -7.78 3.99 0.44
CA ARG A 49 -8.26 5.36 0.65
C ARG A 49 -8.83 6.01 -0.62
N LEU A 50 -8.26 5.71 -1.78
CA LEU A 50 -8.72 6.24 -3.08
C LEU A 50 -9.97 5.56 -3.63
N THR A 51 -10.37 4.40 -3.09
CA THR A 51 -11.47 3.59 -3.65
C THR A 51 -12.61 3.38 -2.64
N HIS A 52 -12.53 2.36 -1.79
CA HIS A 52 -13.64 1.98 -0.90
C HIS A 52 -13.52 2.52 0.52
N SER A 53 -12.33 2.98 0.93
CA SER A 53 -12.04 3.50 2.27
C SER A 53 -12.49 2.59 3.43
N VAL A 54 -12.40 1.27 3.26
CA VAL A 54 -12.79 0.31 4.31
C VAL A 54 -11.75 0.26 5.44
N ALA A 55 -12.16 -0.22 6.61
CA ALA A 55 -11.23 -0.47 7.72
C ALA A 55 -10.14 -1.47 7.33
N THR A 56 -8.95 -1.38 7.94
CA THR A 56 -7.79 -2.25 7.63
C THR A 56 -8.11 -3.74 7.66
N ARG A 57 -8.88 -4.20 8.66
CA ARG A 57 -9.35 -5.60 8.74
C ARG A 57 -10.17 -6.09 7.55
N GLN A 58 -10.80 -5.18 6.81
CA GLN A 58 -11.63 -5.50 5.65
C GLN A 58 -10.84 -5.52 4.34
N ILE A 59 -9.63 -4.95 4.30
CA ILE A 59 -8.83 -4.82 3.06
C ILE A 59 -8.63 -6.17 2.38
N LEU A 60 -8.26 -7.24 3.11
CA LEU A 60 -8.06 -8.57 2.53
C LEU A 60 -9.35 -9.23 2.03
N LYS A 61 -10.51 -8.78 2.51
CA LYS A 61 -11.83 -9.26 2.06
C LYS A 61 -12.35 -8.46 0.87
N THR A 62 -12.02 -7.17 0.83
CA THR A 62 -12.47 -6.23 -0.21
C THR A 62 -11.63 -6.35 -1.47
N TYR A 63 -10.31 -6.49 -1.35
CA TYR A 63 -9.41 -6.52 -2.49
C TYR A 63 -8.88 -7.93 -2.72
N PRO A 64 -9.08 -8.49 -3.92
CA PRO A 64 -8.50 -9.77 -4.25
C PRO A 64 -6.97 -9.65 -4.39
N ILE A 65 -6.26 -10.77 -4.21
CA ILE A 65 -4.78 -10.80 -4.32
C ILE A 65 -4.29 -10.29 -5.68
N GLU A 66 -5.04 -10.50 -6.76
CA GLU A 66 -4.73 -10.00 -8.09
C GLU A 66 -4.64 -8.47 -8.15
N ALA A 67 -5.48 -7.76 -7.40
CA ALA A 67 -5.43 -6.31 -7.29
C ALA A 67 -4.20 -5.85 -6.49
N MET A 68 -3.83 -6.59 -5.44
CA MET A 68 -2.63 -6.30 -4.64
C MET A 68 -1.34 -6.57 -5.42
N ASN A 69 -1.33 -7.62 -6.26
CA ASN A 69 -0.21 -7.95 -7.13
C ASN A 69 0.06 -6.82 -8.13
N LYS A 70 -0.97 -6.15 -8.63
CA LYS A 70 -0.82 -4.95 -9.47
C LYS A 70 -0.15 -3.78 -8.74
N LEU A 71 -0.21 -3.76 -7.41
CA LEU A 71 0.47 -2.78 -6.56
C LEU A 71 1.87 -3.25 -6.13
N GLY A 72 2.32 -4.40 -6.59
CA GLY A 72 3.66 -4.95 -6.36
C GLY A 72 3.77 -5.90 -5.16
N VAL A 73 2.66 -6.31 -4.54
CA VAL A 73 2.65 -7.33 -3.49
C VAL A 73 2.99 -8.69 -4.12
N LYS A 74 3.92 -9.44 -3.55
CA LYS A 74 4.40 -10.70 -4.13
C LYS A 74 3.94 -11.93 -3.38
N GLU A 75 3.77 -11.82 -2.07
CA GLU A 75 3.39 -12.93 -1.19
C GLU A 75 1.96 -12.75 -0.65
N ASN A 76 1.39 -13.85 -0.13
CA ASN A 76 0.12 -13.75 0.60
C ASN A 76 0.29 -12.87 1.85
N VAL A 77 -0.64 -11.95 2.03
CA VAL A 77 -0.58 -10.95 3.11
C VAL A 77 -1.47 -11.40 4.26
N ALA A 78 -0.89 -11.54 5.45
CA ALA A 78 -1.66 -11.69 6.68
C ALA A 78 -2.19 -10.33 7.15
N GLU A 79 -3.38 -10.30 7.77
CA GLU A 79 -4.00 -9.06 8.27
C GLU A 79 -3.06 -8.29 9.22
N ARG A 80 -2.35 -9.02 10.10
CA ARG A 80 -1.36 -8.45 11.02
C ARG A 80 -0.28 -7.63 10.30
N THR A 81 0.11 -8.03 9.08
CA THR A 81 1.12 -7.32 8.30
C THR A 81 0.60 -5.94 7.88
N LEU A 82 -0.67 -5.81 7.52
CA LEU A 82 -1.28 -4.52 7.18
C LEU A 82 -1.25 -3.53 8.35
N TYR A 83 -1.51 -3.99 9.58
CA TYR A 83 -1.40 -3.14 10.77
C TYR A 83 0.05 -2.76 11.08
N ARG A 84 0.99 -3.69 10.94
CA ARG A 84 2.43 -3.40 11.14
C ARG A 84 2.94 -2.34 10.18
N VAL A 85 2.42 -2.28 8.95
CA VAL A 85 2.74 -1.20 8.00
C VAL A 85 2.30 0.16 8.55
N LEU A 86 1.07 0.26 9.05
CA LEU A 86 0.56 1.51 9.64
C LEU A 86 1.31 1.89 10.93
N GLU A 87 1.58 0.92 11.80
CA GLU A 87 2.39 1.12 13.01
C GLU A 87 3.77 1.67 12.65
N ARG A 88 4.40 1.12 11.61
CA ARG A 88 5.71 1.57 11.13
C ARG A 88 5.65 3.00 10.61
N ILE A 89 4.67 3.34 9.76
CA ILE A 89 4.47 4.72 9.28
C ILE A 89 4.29 5.67 10.47
N GLY A 90 3.45 5.30 11.44
CA GLY A 90 3.21 6.09 12.65
C GLY A 90 4.48 6.35 13.47
N LYS A 91 5.35 5.35 13.63
CA LYS A 91 6.64 5.50 14.34
C LYS A 91 7.58 6.51 13.67
N PHE A 92 7.56 6.62 12.35
CA PHE A 92 8.39 7.54 11.58
C PHE A 92 7.64 8.83 11.19
N PHE A 93 6.41 9.02 11.65
CA PHE A 93 5.56 10.13 11.23
C PHE A 93 6.22 11.51 11.42
N PRO A 94 6.86 11.84 12.57
CA PRO A 94 7.52 13.14 12.72
C PRO A 94 8.62 13.39 11.68
N VAL A 95 9.41 12.36 11.37
CA VAL A 95 10.51 12.43 10.38
C VAL A 95 9.97 12.57 8.96
N LEU A 96 8.87 11.88 8.65
CA LEU A 96 8.23 12.00 7.34
C LEU A 96 7.62 13.38 7.15
N LEU A 97 7.01 13.93 8.21
CA LEU A 97 6.43 15.27 8.20
C LEU A 97 7.50 16.32 7.92
N GLU A 98 8.55 16.36 8.74
CA GLU A 98 9.66 17.33 8.62
C GLU A 98 10.33 17.33 7.23
N ARG A 99 10.41 16.17 6.57
CA ARG A 99 11.11 16.05 5.28
C ARG A 99 10.26 16.41 4.07
N TYR A 100 8.94 16.32 4.18
CA TYR A 100 8.05 16.32 3.02
C TYR A 100 6.80 17.22 3.17
N GLN A 101 6.60 17.89 4.32
CA GLN A 101 5.58 18.91 4.56
C GLN A 101 6.18 20.14 5.24
#